data_AF-A0A2N5YZI6-F1
#
_entry.id   AF-A0A2N5YZI6-F1
#
_cell.length_a   1.000
_cell.length_b   1.000
_cell.length_c   1.000
_cell.angle_alpha   90.00
_cell.angle_beta   90.00
_cell.angle_gamma   90.00
#
_symmetry.space_group_name_H-M   'P 1'
#
loop_
_entity.id
_entity.type
_entity.pdbx_description
1 polymer ?
#
loop_
_entity_poly.entity_id
_entity_poly.type
_entity_poly.pdbx_seq_one_letter_code
_entity_poly.pdbx_strand_id
1 'polypeptide(L)'
;MIFKESFKIGVARILNTYKFSDPLNDKDLIIIEKILTDNLLDMLLLCKKLNVRCLVGSSGSYETFSDLIKYEFDLPKIRKTDPFNIIDIEYFFKIHQKLINYDYEQRKNMPGMEIIRVQLIPIASVITNFIIRELDIKKIIQSNFSIKEGLIFDYISKNILTERK
;
A
#
# COMPACT_ATOMS: atom_id res chain seq x y z
N MET A 1 13.79 18.47 0.22
CA MET A 1 12.82 17.42 0.64
C MET A 1 11.73 18.10 1.46
N ILE A 2 10.46 17.95 1.07
CA ILE A 2 9.34 18.73 1.64
C ILE A 2 8.90 18.17 3.01
N PHE A 3 8.82 16.85 3.15
CA PHE A 3 8.54 16.16 4.41
C PHE A 3 8.94 14.68 4.27
N LYS A 4 9.43 14.07 5.36
CA LYS A 4 9.56 12.61 5.49
C LYS A 4 9.40 12.22 6.95
N GLU A 5 8.72 11.12 7.19
CA GLU A 5 8.59 10.55 8.52
C GLU A 5 8.42 9.03 8.43
N SER A 6 8.89 8.32 9.46
CA SER A 6 8.78 6.86 9.56
C SER A 6 7.90 6.51 10.74
N PHE A 7 6.69 6.02 10.42
CA PHE A 7 5.69 5.68 11.43
C PHE A 7 5.80 4.20 11.82
N LYS A 8 5.76 3.90 13.12
CA LYS A 8 5.82 2.52 13.66
C LYS A 8 4.45 1.82 13.59
N ILE A 9 3.80 1.89 12.44
CA ILE A 9 2.44 1.34 12.18
C ILE A 9 2.44 0.39 10.96
N GLY A 10 3.59 -0.24 10.68
CA GLY A 10 3.67 -1.24 9.61
C GLY A 10 2.68 -2.38 9.84
N VAL A 11 2.12 -2.92 8.75
CA VAL A 11 1.04 -3.93 8.79
C VAL A 11 1.37 -5.12 9.69
N ALA A 12 2.58 -5.69 9.57
CA ALA A 12 3.02 -6.80 10.43
C ALA A 12 3.08 -6.42 11.92
N ARG A 13 3.44 -5.17 12.23
CA ARG A 13 3.47 -4.67 13.60
C ARG A 13 2.06 -4.51 14.15
N ILE A 14 1.13 -3.99 13.35
CA ILE A 14 -0.29 -3.88 13.74
C ILE A 14 -0.84 -5.29 14.00
N LEU A 15 -0.65 -6.24 13.08
CA LEU A 15 -1.12 -7.62 13.24
C LEU A 15 -0.50 -8.34 14.46
N ASN A 16 0.76 -8.06 14.80
CA ASN A 16 1.40 -8.65 15.98
C ASN A 16 0.97 -7.99 17.30
N THR A 17 0.45 -6.77 17.26
CA THR A 17 0.05 -6.00 18.46
C THR A 17 -1.42 -6.24 18.80
N TYR A 18 -2.26 -6.43 17.78
CA TYR A 18 -3.71 -6.55 17.93
C TYR A 18 -4.19 -7.88 17.36
N LYS A 19 -5.18 -8.48 18.03
CA LYS A 19 -5.90 -9.63 17.49
C LYS A 19 -7.13 -9.13 16.73
N PHE A 20 -7.19 -9.42 15.45
CA PHE A 20 -8.34 -9.12 14.61
C PHE A 20 -9.11 -10.39 14.27
N SER A 21 -10.36 -10.22 13.89
CA SER A 21 -11.19 -11.30 13.35
C SER A 21 -10.77 -11.64 11.92
N ASP A 22 -11.19 -12.81 11.46
CA ASP A 22 -11.00 -13.23 10.08
C ASP A 22 -12.31 -13.86 9.55
N PRO A 23 -13.08 -13.17 8.68
CA PRO A 23 -12.83 -11.84 8.10
C PRO A 23 -12.83 -10.70 9.12
N LEU A 24 -12.35 -9.51 8.72
CA LEU A 24 -12.35 -8.31 9.57
C LEU A 24 -13.79 -7.88 9.85
N ASN A 25 -14.10 -7.54 11.10
CA ASN A 25 -15.39 -6.97 11.47
C ASN A 25 -15.30 -5.45 11.70
N ASP A 26 -16.45 -4.79 11.91
CA ASP A 26 -16.51 -3.34 12.11
C ASP A 26 -15.64 -2.84 13.27
N LYS A 27 -15.52 -3.62 14.36
CA LYS A 27 -14.65 -3.26 15.49
C LYS A 27 -13.18 -3.28 15.07
N ASP A 28 -12.78 -4.25 14.26
CA ASP A 28 -11.42 -4.36 13.73
C ASP A 28 -11.09 -3.14 12.85
N LEU A 29 -12.01 -2.74 11.98
CA LEU A 29 -11.88 -1.56 11.12
C LEU A 29 -11.72 -0.27 11.96
N ILE A 30 -12.57 -0.08 12.97
CA ILE A 30 -12.50 1.06 13.89
C ILE A 30 -11.15 1.11 14.61
N ILE A 31 -10.64 -0.03 15.08
CA ILE A 31 -9.32 -0.11 15.74
C ILE A 31 -8.20 0.31 14.78
N ILE A 32 -8.21 -0.22 13.56
CA ILE A 32 -7.18 0.12 12.55
C ILE A 32 -7.24 1.62 12.23
N GLU A 33 -8.41 2.17 11.93
CA GLU A 33 -8.55 3.60 11.60
C GLU A 33 -8.19 4.51 12.78
N LYS A 34 -8.47 4.09 14.03
CA LYS A 34 -8.03 4.81 15.22
C LYS A 34 -6.51 4.86 15.31
N ILE A 35 -5.83 3.73 15.11
CA ILE A 35 -4.35 3.68 15.09
C ILE A 35 -3.80 4.66 14.05
N LEU A 36 -4.40 4.69 12.86
CA LEU A 36 -3.98 5.61 11.79
C LEU A 36 -4.20 7.06 12.17
N THR A 37 -5.38 7.40 12.69
CA THR A 37 -5.71 8.77 13.09
C THR A 37 -4.78 9.28 14.19
N ASP A 38 -4.51 8.45 15.20
CA ASP A 38 -3.66 8.82 16.34
C ASP A 38 -2.18 9.01 15.92
N ASN A 39 -1.72 8.34 14.85
CA ASN A 39 -0.31 8.36 14.43
C ASN A 39 -0.02 9.24 13.20
N LEU A 40 -1.03 9.54 12.37
CA LEU A 40 -0.82 10.18 11.06
C LEU A 40 -1.38 11.60 10.99
N LEU A 41 -1.91 12.16 12.08
CA LEU A 41 -2.60 13.46 12.07
C LEU A 41 -1.76 14.57 11.42
N ASP A 42 -0.51 14.75 11.84
CA ASP A 42 0.36 15.81 11.32
C ASP A 42 0.66 15.63 9.82
N MET A 43 0.89 14.38 9.40
CA MET A 43 1.09 14.06 7.99
C MET A 43 -0.19 14.30 7.18
N LEU A 44 -1.37 13.96 7.70
CA LEU A 44 -2.65 14.17 7.02
C LEU A 44 -2.93 15.66 6.84
N LEU A 45 -2.72 16.47 7.88
CA LEU A 45 -2.89 17.92 7.83
C LEU A 45 -1.94 18.55 6.81
N LEU A 46 -0.68 18.12 6.77
CA LEU A 46 0.29 18.61 5.79
C LEU A 46 -0.10 18.21 4.36
N CYS A 47 -0.46 16.95 4.12
CA CYS A 47 -0.89 16.47 2.81
C CYS A 47 -2.14 17.19 2.32
N LYS A 48 -3.11 17.46 3.21
CA LYS A 48 -4.31 18.26 2.91
C LYS A 48 -3.92 19.69 2.53
N LYS A 49 -3.04 20.34 3.30
CA LYS A 49 -2.54 21.69 3.01
C LYS A 49 -1.81 21.78 1.66
N LEU A 50 -1.07 20.74 1.30
CA LEU A 50 -0.33 20.65 0.02
C LEU A 50 -1.17 20.13 -1.15
N ASN A 51 -2.45 19.81 -0.92
CA ASN A 51 -3.36 19.26 -1.92
C ASN A 51 -2.80 17.98 -2.61
N VAL A 52 -2.26 17.05 -1.81
CA VAL A 52 -1.77 15.77 -2.32
C VAL A 52 -2.94 14.95 -2.84
N ARG A 53 -2.90 14.59 -4.12
CA ARG A 53 -3.95 13.82 -4.82
C ARG A 53 -3.45 12.54 -5.51
N CYS A 54 -2.16 12.26 -5.42
CA CYS A 54 -1.55 11.06 -5.96
C CYS A 54 -0.88 10.26 -4.84
N LEU A 55 -1.24 9.00 -4.71
CA LEU A 55 -0.64 8.05 -3.78
C LEU A 55 0.33 7.16 -4.56
N VAL A 56 1.59 7.11 -4.13
CA VAL A 56 2.59 6.20 -4.71
C VAL A 56 2.96 5.14 -3.67
N GLY A 57 2.71 3.87 -3.98
CA GLY A 57 3.01 2.74 -3.13
C GLY A 57 4.13 1.87 -3.72
N SER A 58 5.18 1.62 -2.95
CA SER A 58 6.40 0.92 -3.41
C SER A 58 6.66 -0.41 -2.71
N SER A 59 5.71 -0.91 -1.91
CA SER A 59 5.87 -2.15 -1.13
C SER A 59 5.05 -3.30 -1.71
N GLY A 60 5.39 -4.54 -1.35
CA GLY A 60 4.71 -5.73 -1.88
C GLY A 60 3.19 -5.80 -1.64
N SER A 61 2.62 -4.98 -0.74
CA SER A 61 1.16 -4.84 -0.64
C SER A 61 0.56 -4.23 -1.91
N TYR A 62 1.21 -3.23 -2.50
CA TYR A 62 0.74 -2.59 -3.72
C TYR A 62 0.96 -3.49 -4.95
N GLU A 63 2.05 -4.27 -4.97
CA GLU A 63 2.25 -5.32 -5.98
C GLU A 63 1.10 -6.33 -5.92
N THR A 64 0.76 -6.80 -4.70
CA THR A 64 -0.37 -7.71 -4.49
C THR A 64 -1.69 -7.08 -4.93
N PHE A 65 -1.98 -5.81 -4.60
CA PHE A 65 -3.18 -5.13 -5.10
C PHE A 65 -3.23 -5.09 -6.63
N SER A 66 -2.10 -4.73 -7.26
CA SER A 66 -2.01 -4.68 -8.72
C SER A 66 -2.28 -6.04 -9.35
N ASP A 67 -1.73 -7.11 -8.79
CA ASP A 67 -1.92 -8.45 -9.32
C ASP A 67 -3.34 -8.98 -9.09
N LEU A 68 -3.90 -8.79 -7.89
CA LEU A 68 -5.30 -9.13 -7.61
C LEU A 68 -6.26 -8.43 -8.59
N ILE A 69 -6.07 -7.13 -8.83
CA ILE A 69 -6.89 -6.36 -9.79
C ILE A 69 -6.78 -6.94 -11.19
N LYS A 70 -5.56 -7.26 -11.66
CA LYS A 70 -5.38 -7.80 -13.01
C LYS A 70 -6.09 -9.12 -13.20
N TYR A 71 -5.95 -10.03 -12.24
CA TYR A 71 -6.60 -11.34 -12.33
C TYR A 71 -8.12 -11.24 -12.20
N GLU A 72 -8.62 -10.40 -11.29
CA GLU A 72 -10.06 -10.24 -11.06
C GLU A 72 -10.80 -9.64 -12.27
N PHE A 73 -10.17 -8.68 -12.95
CA PHE A 73 -10.78 -7.92 -14.04
C PHE A 73 -10.22 -8.28 -15.43
N ASP A 74 -9.50 -9.40 -15.54
CA ASP A 74 -8.86 -9.90 -16.77
C ASP A 74 -8.07 -8.82 -17.53
N LEU A 75 -7.29 -8.03 -16.79
CA LEU A 75 -6.50 -6.94 -17.37
C LEU A 75 -5.13 -7.45 -17.83
N PRO A 76 -4.52 -6.79 -18.84
CA PRO A 76 -3.19 -7.14 -19.30
C PRO A 76 -2.16 -7.17 -18.16
N LYS A 77 -1.33 -8.22 -18.16
CA LYS A 77 -0.20 -8.30 -17.23
C LYS A 77 0.78 -7.19 -17.53
N ILE A 78 1.17 -6.46 -16.49
CA ILE A 78 2.21 -5.44 -16.60
C ILE A 78 3.57 -6.14 -16.51
N ARG A 79 4.52 -5.73 -17.35
CA ARG A 79 5.80 -6.42 -17.43
C ARG A 79 6.58 -6.08 -16.16
N LYS A 80 7.30 -7.07 -15.61
CA LYS A 80 8.20 -6.82 -14.47
C LYS A 80 9.29 -5.78 -14.77
N THR A 81 9.55 -5.53 -16.06
CA THR A 81 10.47 -4.50 -16.54
C THR A 81 9.89 -3.09 -16.48
N ASP A 82 8.58 -2.94 -16.35
CA ASP A 82 7.96 -1.62 -16.30
C ASP A 82 8.29 -0.97 -14.95
N PRO A 83 8.59 0.35 -14.90
CA PRO A 83 9.01 1.00 -13.66
C PRO A 83 7.87 1.18 -12.65
N PHE A 84 6.62 1.25 -13.13
CA PHE A 84 5.44 1.46 -12.31
C PHE A 84 4.17 0.97 -13.02
N ASN A 85 3.12 0.80 -12.22
CA ASN A 85 1.78 0.42 -12.61
C ASN A 85 0.77 1.47 -12.12
N ILE A 86 -0.25 1.77 -12.91
CA ILE A 86 -1.39 2.58 -12.45
C ILE A 86 -2.43 1.63 -11.86
N ILE A 87 -2.82 1.88 -10.62
CA ILE A 87 -3.93 1.17 -9.98
C ILE A 87 -5.17 2.04 -10.14
N ASP A 88 -6.17 1.51 -10.86
CA ASP A 88 -7.49 2.12 -10.94
C ASP A 88 -8.15 2.08 -9.55
N ILE A 89 -8.65 3.25 -9.10
CA ILE A 89 -9.21 3.42 -7.76
C ILE A 89 -10.50 2.61 -7.59
N GLU A 90 -11.34 2.53 -8.62
CA GLU A 90 -12.60 1.79 -8.56
C GLU A 90 -12.33 0.28 -8.47
N TYR A 91 -11.33 -0.21 -9.20
CA TYR A 91 -10.88 -1.60 -9.07
C TYR A 91 -10.24 -1.88 -7.71
N PHE A 92 -9.47 -0.92 -7.17
CA PHE A 92 -8.96 -1.03 -5.82
C PHE A 92 -10.09 -1.15 -4.80
N PHE A 93 -11.14 -0.33 -4.87
CA PHE A 93 -12.26 -0.42 -3.93
C PHE A 93 -12.97 -1.78 -3.99
N LYS A 94 -13.17 -2.35 -5.18
CA LYS A 94 -13.74 -3.69 -5.33
C LYS A 94 -12.86 -4.76 -4.69
N ILE A 95 -11.54 -4.70 -4.89
CA ILE A 95 -10.60 -5.62 -4.25
C ILE A 95 -10.58 -5.41 -2.73
N HIS A 96 -10.53 -4.17 -2.25
CA HIS A 96 -10.58 -3.84 -0.83
C HIS A 96 -11.81 -4.47 -0.15
N GLN A 97 -12.99 -4.34 -0.75
CA GLN A 97 -14.21 -4.94 -0.22
C GLN A 97 -14.12 -6.47 -0.12
N LYS A 98 -13.51 -7.15 -1.10
CA LYS A 98 -13.26 -8.60 -0.98
C LYS A 98 -12.28 -8.91 0.14
N LEU A 99 -11.17 -8.17 0.21
CA LEU A 99 -10.11 -8.44 1.18
C LEU A 99 -10.56 -8.30 2.64
N ILE A 100 -11.46 -7.38 2.95
CA ILE A 100 -11.98 -7.23 4.31
C ILE A 100 -13.07 -8.24 4.67
N ASN A 101 -13.85 -8.71 3.68
CA ASN A 101 -15.00 -9.59 3.91
C ASN A 101 -14.69 -11.08 3.70
N TYR A 102 -13.56 -11.42 3.09
CA TYR A 102 -13.13 -12.80 2.90
C TYR A 102 -12.33 -13.28 4.09
N ASP A 103 -12.42 -14.57 4.44
CA ASP A 103 -11.53 -15.22 5.40
C ASP A 103 -10.15 -15.56 4.78
N TYR A 104 -9.23 -16.12 5.58
CA TYR A 104 -7.90 -16.51 5.14
C TYR A 104 -7.91 -17.48 3.96
N GLU A 105 -8.73 -18.53 3.97
CA GLU A 105 -8.72 -19.53 2.90
C GLU A 105 -9.34 -18.97 1.62
N GLN A 106 -10.38 -18.15 1.72
CA GLN A 106 -10.93 -17.42 0.58
C GLN A 106 -9.88 -16.49 -0.03
N ARG A 107 -9.16 -15.71 0.77
CA ARG A 107 -8.08 -14.81 0.30
C ARG A 107 -6.92 -15.57 -0.31
N LYS A 108 -6.48 -16.67 0.31
CA LYS A 108 -5.40 -17.53 -0.18
C LYS A 108 -5.70 -18.10 -1.57
N ASN A 109 -6.98 -18.34 -1.87
CA ASN A 109 -7.44 -18.85 -3.16
C ASN A 109 -7.73 -17.73 -4.18
N MET A 110 -7.56 -16.45 -3.84
CA MET A 110 -7.70 -15.37 -4.81
C MET A 110 -6.53 -15.42 -5.82
N PRO A 111 -6.80 -15.52 -7.14
CA PRO A 111 -5.74 -15.48 -8.13
C PRO A 111 -4.96 -14.15 -8.06
N GLY A 112 -3.62 -14.24 -8.05
CA GLY A 112 -2.75 -13.07 -7.86
C GLY A 112 -2.38 -12.78 -6.41
N MET A 113 -2.89 -13.55 -5.43
CA MET A 113 -2.49 -13.42 -4.04
C MET A 113 -1.05 -13.91 -3.82
N GLU A 114 -0.20 -13.06 -3.25
CA GLU A 114 1.11 -13.48 -2.74
C GLU A 114 0.92 -14.22 -1.40
N ILE A 115 1.36 -15.48 -1.31
CA ILE A 115 1.08 -16.36 -0.16
C ILE A 115 1.51 -15.76 1.19
N ILE A 116 2.64 -15.06 1.22
CA ILE A 116 3.16 -14.42 2.44
C ILE A 116 2.32 -13.19 2.87
N ARG A 117 1.41 -12.71 1.99
CA ARG A 117 0.59 -11.52 2.21
C ARG A 117 -0.83 -11.84 2.63
N VAL A 118 -1.28 -13.09 2.55
CA VAL A 118 -2.69 -13.47 2.81
C VAL A 118 -3.23 -12.91 4.13
N GLN A 119 -2.42 -12.95 5.20
CA GLN A 119 -2.80 -12.42 6.53
C GLN A 119 -2.63 -10.90 6.64
N LEU A 120 -1.70 -10.32 5.89
CA LEU A 120 -1.31 -8.91 6.00
C LEU A 120 -2.20 -8.01 5.13
N ILE A 121 -2.63 -8.52 3.97
CA ILE A 121 -3.22 -7.72 2.91
C ILE A 121 -4.57 -7.07 3.27
N PRO A 122 -5.45 -7.66 4.13
CA PRO A 122 -6.68 -6.97 4.54
C PRO A 122 -6.38 -5.67 5.27
N ILE A 123 -5.47 -5.71 6.25
CA ILE A 123 -5.05 -4.52 7.01
C ILE A 123 -4.39 -3.50 6.07
N ALA A 124 -3.52 -3.95 5.16
CA ALA A 124 -2.91 -3.06 4.17
C ALA A 124 -3.97 -2.34 3.31
N SER A 125 -5.04 -3.06 2.94
CA SER A 125 -6.14 -2.50 2.15
C SER A 125 -6.94 -1.45 2.94
N VAL A 126 -7.19 -1.70 4.24
CA VAL A 126 -7.85 -0.73 5.14
C VAL A 126 -7.01 0.55 5.26
N ILE A 127 -5.70 0.42 5.46
CA ILE A 127 -4.80 1.59 5.53
C ILE A 127 -4.84 2.38 4.24
N THR A 128 -4.76 1.70 3.10
CA THR A 128 -4.78 2.36 1.78
C THR A 128 -6.12 3.05 1.53
N ASN A 129 -7.24 2.39 1.85
CA ASN A 129 -8.58 2.96 1.76
C ASN A 129 -8.76 4.20 2.66
N PHE A 130 -8.25 4.15 3.89
CA PHE A 130 -8.25 5.28 4.82
C PHE A 130 -7.51 6.49 4.23
N ILE A 131 -6.30 6.29 3.69
CA ILE A 131 -5.50 7.36 3.09
C ILE A 131 -6.20 7.95 1.85
N ILE A 132 -6.80 7.11 1.01
CA ILE A 132 -7.55 7.56 -0.16
C ILE A 132 -8.69 8.48 0.25
N ARG A 133 -9.48 8.09 1.25
CA ARG A 133 -10.62 8.85 1.75
C ARG A 133 -10.19 10.15 2.43
N GLU A 134 -9.19 10.09 3.32
CA GLU A 134 -8.75 11.27 4.06
C GLU A 134 -8.12 12.34 3.18
N LEU A 135 -7.45 11.96 2.10
CA LEU A 135 -6.72 12.89 1.23
C LEU A 135 -7.42 13.15 -0.11
N ASP A 136 -8.60 12.57 -0.33
CA ASP A 136 -9.31 12.61 -1.61
C ASP A 136 -8.41 12.22 -2.80
N ILE A 137 -7.65 11.13 -2.63
CA ILE A 137 -6.69 10.65 -3.64
C ILE A 137 -7.43 10.31 -4.94
N LYS A 138 -6.89 10.79 -6.06
CA LYS A 138 -7.45 10.58 -7.41
C LYS A 138 -6.65 9.59 -8.26
N LYS A 139 -5.42 9.29 -7.83
CA LYS A 139 -4.53 8.38 -8.56
C LYS A 139 -3.70 7.55 -7.61
N ILE A 140 -3.64 6.24 -7.86
CA ILE A 140 -2.73 5.33 -7.19
C ILE A 140 -1.71 4.83 -8.20
N ILE A 141 -0.43 4.92 -7.84
CA ILE A 141 0.68 4.39 -8.62
C ILE A 141 1.38 3.35 -7.76
N GLN A 142 1.54 2.14 -8.28
CA GLN A 142 2.44 1.15 -7.70
C GLN A 142 3.81 1.27 -8.37
N SER A 143 4.85 1.53 -7.60
CA SER A 143 6.23 1.60 -8.06
C SER A 143 6.91 0.24 -7.87
N ASN A 144 7.60 -0.24 -8.90
CA ASN A 144 8.46 -1.44 -8.80
C ASN A 144 9.82 -1.13 -8.13
N PHE A 145 10.08 0.14 -7.82
CA PHE A 145 11.27 0.58 -7.09
C PHE A 145 10.94 0.94 -5.65
N SER A 146 11.80 0.51 -4.74
CA SER A 146 11.66 0.62 -3.30
C SER A 146 13.01 1.01 -2.65
N ILE A 147 13.29 0.48 -1.46
CA ILE A 147 14.49 0.80 -0.68
C ILE A 147 15.76 0.32 -1.37
N LYS A 148 15.75 -0.88 -1.95
CA LYS A 148 16.96 -1.49 -2.53
C LYS A 148 17.48 -0.65 -3.70
N GLU A 149 16.57 -0.26 -4.58
CA GLU A 149 16.87 0.55 -5.76
C GLU A 149 17.26 1.97 -5.36
N GLY A 150 16.60 2.54 -4.35
CA GLY A 150 16.97 3.84 -3.78
C GLY A 150 18.39 3.85 -3.21
N LEU A 151 18.81 2.79 -2.50
CA LEU A 151 20.18 2.66 -1.96
C LEU A 151 21.23 2.53 -3.07
N ILE A 152 20.95 1.74 -4.11
CA ILE A 152 21.84 1.59 -5.27
C ILE A 152 22.01 2.95 -5.97
N PHE A 153 20.91 3.67 -6.20
CA PHE A 153 20.94 4.98 -6.85
C PHE A 153 21.72 6.01 -6.03
N ASP A 154 21.52 6.05 -4.71
CA ASP A 154 22.28 6.92 -3.80
C ASP A 154 23.78 6.60 -3.82
N TYR A 155 24.13 5.31 -3.79
CA TYR A 155 25.52 4.86 -3.85
C TYR A 155 26.21 5.26 -5.16
N ILE A 156 25.57 5.01 -6.31
CA ILE A 156 26.10 5.41 -7.63
C ILE A 156 26.26 6.93 -7.72
N SER A 157 25.25 7.67 -7.26
CA SER A 157 25.24 9.14 -7.32
C SER A 157 26.37 9.76 -6.49
N LYS A 158 26.70 9.15 -5.35
CA LYS A 158 27.72 9.67 -4.42
C LYS A 158 29.14 9.23 -4.71
N ASN A 159 29.34 8.07 -5.35
CA ASN A 159 30.67 7.47 -5.50
C ASN A 159 31.15 7.38 -6.96
N ILE A 160 30.25 7.28 -7.94
CA ILE A 160 30.65 7.03 -9.34
C ILE A 160 30.54 8.31 -10.19
N LEU A 161 29.58 9.18 -9.89
CA LEU A 161 29.38 10.43 -10.65
C LEU A 161 30.23 11.60 -10.14
N THR A 162 30.76 11.51 -8.93
CA THR A 162 31.60 12.52 -8.27
C THR A 162 33.09 12.38 -8.61
N GLU A 163 33.58 11.18 -8.93
CA GLU A 163 34.97 10.94 -9.34
C GLU A 163 35.27 11.33 -10.81
N ARG A 164 34.28 11.84 -11.54
CA ARG A 164 34.44 12.38 -12.91
C ARG A 164 34.60 13.91 -12.96
N LYS A 165 35.07 14.53 -11.88
CA LYS A 165 35.53 15.93 -11.88
C LYS A 165 37.02 15.99 -11.57
#